data_AF-A0A0C3B897-F1
#
_entry.id   AF-A0A0C3B897-F1
#
_cell.length_a   1.000
_cell.length_b   1.000
_cell.length_c   1.000
_cell.angle_alpha   90.00
_cell.angle_beta   90.00
_cell.angle_gamma   90.00
#
_symmetry.space_group_name_H-M   'P 1'
#
loop_
_entity.id
_entity.type
_entity.pdbx_description
1 polymer ?
#
loop_
_entity_poly.entity_id
_entity_poly.type
_entity_poly.pdbx_seq_one_letter_code
_entity_poly.pdbx_strand_id
1 'polypeptide(L)'
;MNHVKSEKRRRDTIRDGYLTLTKILSPSGPGAEQIAIPRRGRPKGSGRTSTGKKTGKGKSGVLFRAVEYIRFMEQACEALERECQRLEKLSLGGTASMSHAYPNGPYGGHSW
;
A
#
# COMPACT_ATOMS: atom_id res chain seq x y z
N MET A 1 35.74 -18.03 -17.60
CA MET A 1 35.35 -16.61 -17.77
C MET A 1 33.84 -16.32 -17.60
N ASN A 2 32.93 -17.29 -17.74
CA ASN A 2 31.47 -17.05 -17.65
C ASN A 2 30.95 -16.84 -16.21
N HIS A 3 31.59 -17.44 -15.20
CA HIS A 3 31.15 -17.35 -13.80
C HIS A 3 31.22 -15.91 -13.26
N VAL A 4 32.29 -15.15 -13.55
CA VAL A 4 32.45 -13.76 -13.11
C VAL A 4 31.37 -12.85 -13.70
N LYS A 5 31.08 -13.01 -15.00
CA LYS A 5 30.05 -12.24 -15.71
C LYS A 5 28.65 -12.60 -15.19
N SER A 6 28.37 -13.88 -14.98
CA SER A 6 27.10 -14.37 -14.41
C SER A 6 26.86 -13.82 -12.99
N GLU A 7 27.87 -13.90 -12.13
CA GLU A 7 27.84 -13.36 -10.78
C GLU A 7 27.61 -11.84 -10.77
N LYS A 8 28.31 -11.11 -11.65
CA LYS A 8 28.10 -9.66 -11.80
C LYS A 8 26.65 -9.35 -12.16
N ARG A 9 26.08 -10.07 -13.14
CA ARG A 9 24.69 -9.92 -13.55
C ARG A 9 23.72 -10.15 -12.39
N ARG A 10 23.86 -11.25 -11.63
CA ARG A 10 22.99 -11.52 -10.47
C ARG A 10 23.01 -10.36 -9.46
N ARG A 11 24.19 -9.82 -9.15
CA ARG A 11 24.33 -8.69 -8.21
C ARG A 11 23.75 -7.38 -8.73
N ASP A 12 23.78 -7.16 -10.04
CA ASP A 12 23.20 -5.98 -10.66
C ASP A 12 21.68 -6.10 -10.64
N THR A 13 21.10 -7.25 -11.04
CA THR A 13 19.66 -7.52 -10.92
C THR A 13 19.13 -7.33 -9.49
N ILE A 14 19.83 -7.85 -8.49
CA ILE A 14 19.43 -7.66 -7.08
C ILE A 14 19.45 -6.17 -6.71
N ARG A 15 20.46 -5.42 -7.15
CA ARG A 15 20.56 -3.98 -6.86
C ARG A 15 19.38 -3.22 -7.46
N ASP A 16 19.07 -3.50 -8.71
CA ASP A 16 17.98 -2.84 -9.43
C ASP A 16 16.65 -3.11 -8.74
N GLY A 17 16.41 -4.34 -8.27
CA GLY A 17 15.26 -4.68 -7.43
C GLY A 17 15.18 -3.84 -6.14
N TYR A 18 16.30 -3.65 -5.44
CA TYR A 18 16.34 -2.78 -4.25
C TYR A 18 16.09 -1.30 -4.57
N LEU A 19 16.55 -0.80 -5.72
CA LEU A 19 16.30 0.57 -6.16
C LEU A 19 14.82 0.80 -6.42
N THR A 20 14.18 -0.11 -7.15
CA THR A 20 12.73 -0.09 -7.40
C THR A 20 11.95 -0.14 -6.10
N LEU A 21 12.30 -1.07 -5.19
CA LEU A 21 11.62 -1.19 -3.90
C LEU A 21 11.76 0.08 -3.05
N THR A 22 12.95 0.67 -3.00
CA THR A 22 13.19 1.91 -2.25
C THR A 22 12.35 3.07 -2.81
N LYS A 23 12.18 3.13 -4.14
CA LYS A 23 11.35 4.16 -4.79
C LYS A 23 9.87 4.00 -4.43
N ILE A 24 9.35 2.77 -4.44
CA ILE A 24 7.95 2.48 -4.08
C ILE A 24 7.67 2.81 -2.61
N LEU A 25 8.63 2.49 -1.72
CA LEU A 25 8.48 2.70 -0.28
C LEU A 25 8.79 4.13 0.18
N SER A 26 9.35 4.97 -0.68
CA SER A 26 9.64 6.34 -0.30
C SER A 26 8.33 7.10 -0.17
N PRO A 27 8.05 7.71 1.00
CA PRO A 27 6.79 8.43 1.20
C PRO A 27 6.67 9.55 0.17
N SER A 28 5.48 9.72 -0.40
CA SER A 28 5.17 10.81 -1.33
C SER A 28 4.28 11.82 -0.62
N GLY A 29 4.75 13.05 -0.46
CA GLY A 29 4.01 14.13 0.19
C GLY A 29 4.90 15.17 0.88
N PRO A 30 4.33 16.31 1.32
CA PRO A 30 5.08 17.35 2.04
C PRO A 30 5.63 16.79 3.36
N GLY A 31 6.95 16.88 3.58
CA GLY A 31 7.61 16.40 4.81
C GLY A 31 8.11 14.94 4.79
N ALA A 32 8.04 14.27 3.64
CA ALA A 32 8.50 12.88 3.49
C ALA A 32 10.04 12.76 3.49
N GLU A 33 10.63 12.12 4.52
CA GLU A 33 12.04 11.71 4.48
C GLU A 33 12.25 10.57 3.47
N GLN A 34 13.02 10.85 2.41
CA GLN A 34 13.37 9.86 1.40
C GLN A 34 14.19 8.70 2.00
N ILE A 35 13.81 7.46 1.67
CA ILE A 35 14.56 6.29 2.09
C ILE A 35 15.89 6.28 1.33
N ALA A 36 16.99 6.51 2.05
CA ALA A 36 18.31 6.54 1.44
C ALA A 36 18.68 5.18 0.81
N ILE A 37 18.97 5.20 -0.49
CA ILE A 37 19.44 4.04 -1.24
C ILE A 37 20.75 3.53 -0.62
N PRO A 38 20.84 2.23 -0.24
CA PRO A 38 22.08 1.66 0.28
C PRO A 38 23.20 1.73 -0.76
N ARG A 39 24.18 2.64 -0.57
CA ARG A 39 25.33 2.78 -1.50
C ARG A 39 26.35 1.66 -1.29
N ARG A 40 27.00 1.26 -2.39
CA ARG A 40 28.00 0.18 -2.47
C ARG A 40 29.30 0.59 -1.78
N GLY A 41 29.87 -0.28 -0.95
CA GLY A 41 31.33 -0.37 -0.77
C GLY A 41 32.05 0.71 0.03
N ARG A 42 31.41 1.55 0.86
CA ARG A 42 32.19 2.27 1.88
C ARG A 42 32.45 1.28 3.03
N PRO A 43 33.69 0.79 3.24
CA PRO A 43 33.99 0.14 4.50
C PRO A 43 33.66 1.16 5.57
N LYS A 44 32.67 0.82 6.41
CA LYS A 44 32.41 1.59 7.61
C LYS A 44 33.65 1.35 8.45
N GLY A 45 34.53 2.35 8.50
CA GLY A 45 35.83 2.26 9.13
C GLY A 45 35.73 1.53 10.46
N SER A 46 36.69 0.62 10.67
CA SER A 46 36.96 0.01 11.96
C SER A 46 36.96 1.10 13.02
N GLY A 47 35.92 1.10 13.85
CA GLY A 47 35.62 2.18 14.76
C GLY A 47 34.46 1.77 15.64
N ARG A 48 34.79 1.03 16.70
CA ARG A 48 33.97 0.96 17.92
C ARG A 48 33.37 2.34 18.18
N THR A 49 32.05 2.48 18.16
CA THR A 49 31.30 3.21 19.20
C THR A 49 29.78 3.17 18.99
N SER A 50 29.13 3.04 20.14
CA SER A 50 27.75 3.37 20.52
C SER A 50 26.61 2.50 19.98
N THR A 51 26.22 1.54 20.80
CA THR A 51 24.88 1.51 21.42
C THR A 51 23.96 2.66 20.97
N GLY A 52 23.01 2.34 20.10
CA GLY A 52 22.05 3.32 19.58
C GLY A 52 21.25 2.73 18.43
N LYS A 53 20.14 2.08 18.78
CA LYS A 53 18.95 1.76 17.97
C LYS A 53 19.03 2.27 16.51
N LYS A 54 19.65 1.51 15.60
CA LYS A 54 19.66 1.74 14.14
C LYS A 54 18.88 0.64 13.41
N THR A 55 17.77 0.21 13.99
CA THR A 55 16.77 -0.64 13.34
C THR A 55 16.18 0.16 12.17
N GLY A 56 16.59 -0.15 10.93
CA GLY A 56 16.01 0.47 9.73
C GLY A 56 16.98 1.11 8.74
N LYS A 57 18.30 1.06 8.97
CA LYS A 57 19.30 1.59 8.00
C LYS A 57 19.97 0.45 7.22
N GLY A 58 19.88 0.48 5.89
CA GLY A 58 20.53 -0.50 4.99
C GLY A 58 19.56 -1.50 4.35
N LYS A 59 20.10 -2.55 3.70
CA LYS A 59 19.30 -3.53 2.92
C LYS A 59 18.19 -4.18 3.73
N SER A 60 18.48 -4.65 4.95
CA SER A 60 17.48 -5.25 5.83
C SER A 60 16.37 -4.27 6.21
N GLY A 61 16.72 -3.00 6.44
CA GLY A 61 15.74 -1.96 6.75
C GLY A 61 14.71 -1.73 5.63
N VAL A 62 15.15 -1.77 4.36
CA VAL A 62 14.25 -1.65 3.21
C VAL A 62 13.28 -2.84 3.15
N LEU A 63 13.76 -4.06 3.42
CA LEU A 63 12.90 -5.26 3.42
C LEU A 63 11.87 -5.22 4.56
N PHE A 64 12.26 -4.80 5.77
CA PHE A 64 11.31 -4.69 6.88
C PHE A 64 10.22 -3.65 6.60
N ARG A 65 10.59 -2.48 6.07
CA ARG A 65 9.62 -1.47 5.62
C ARG A 65 8.70 -1.99 4.52
N ALA A 66 9.21 -2.83 3.62
CA ALA A 66 8.38 -3.47 2.59
C ALA A 66 7.29 -4.36 3.19
N VAL A 67 7.65 -5.18 4.19
CA VAL A 67 6.70 -6.06 4.89
C VAL A 67 5.65 -5.24 5.63
N GLU A 68 6.05 -4.18 6.32
CA GLU A 68 5.12 -3.26 6.98
C GLU A 68 4.17 -2.59 5.99
N TYR A 69 4.69 -2.14 4.84
CA TYR A 69 3.90 -1.52 3.79
C TYR A 69 2.87 -2.47 3.17
N ILE A 70 3.24 -3.73 2.92
CA ILE A 70 2.30 -4.75 2.41
C ILE A 70 1.13 -4.92 3.40
N ARG A 71 1.43 -5.12 4.68
CA ARG A 71 0.40 -5.27 5.73
C ARG A 71 -0.51 -4.05 5.84
N PHE A 72 0.06 -2.85 5.75
CA PHE A 72 -0.69 -1.61 5.75
C PHE A 72 -1.66 -1.53 4.56
N MET A 73 -1.19 -1.87 3.35
CA MET A 73 -2.02 -1.87 2.14
C MET A 73 -3.12 -2.92 2.20
N GLU A 74 -2.83 -4.14 2.69
CA GLU A 74 -3.84 -5.20 2.87
C GLU A 74 -4.99 -4.74 3.77
N GLN A 75 -4.65 -4.15 4.93
CA GLN A 75 -5.66 -3.61 5.86
C GLN A 75 -6.47 -2.47 5.24
N ALA A 76 -5.82 -1.58 4.48
CA ALA A 76 -6.49 -0.47 3.82
C ALA A 76 -7.46 -0.95 2.73
N CYS A 77 -7.08 -1.96 1.94
CA CYS A 77 -7.96 -2.58 0.95
C CYS A 77 -9.18 -3.22 1.62
N GLU A 78 -8.97 -4.01 2.67
CA GLU A 78 -10.08 -4.67 3.39
C GLU A 78 -11.05 -3.64 4.00
N ALA A 79 -10.53 -2.55 4.59
CA ALA A 79 -11.34 -1.47 5.12
C ALA A 79 -12.14 -0.76 4.02
N LEU A 80 -11.53 -0.52 2.86
CA LEU A 80 -12.19 0.10 1.71
C LEU A 80 -13.30 -0.80 1.16
N GLU A 81 -13.06 -2.10 1.03
CA GLU A 81 -14.07 -3.06 0.58
C GLU A 81 -15.27 -3.10 1.52
N ARG A 82 -15.03 -3.11 2.84
CA ARG A 82 -16.11 -3.04 3.85
C ARG A 82 -16.95 -1.77 3.70
N GLU A 83 -16.30 -0.65 3.43
CA GLU A 83 -16.98 0.63 3.23
C GLU A 83 -17.81 0.65 1.94
N CYS A 84 -17.26 0.15 0.83
CA CYS A 84 -18.00 -0.03 -0.42
C CYS A 84 -19.24 -0.90 -0.21
N GLN A 85 -19.11 -2.05 0.44
CA GLN A 85 -20.25 -2.93 0.73
C GLN A 85 -21.31 -2.25 1.60
N ARG A 86 -20.90 -1.44 2.58
CA ARG A 86 -21.83 -0.68 3.44
C ARG A 86 -22.61 0.34 2.60
N LEU A 87 -21.92 1.07 1.73
CA LEU A 87 -22.51 2.08 0.86
C LEU A 87 -23.45 1.45 -0.19
N GLU A 88 -23.05 0.33 -0.78
CA GLU A 88 -23.88 -0.43 -1.73
C GLU A 88 -25.16 -0.93 -1.05
N LYS A 89 -25.06 -1.48 0.17
CA LYS A 89 -26.24 -1.90 0.95
C LYS A 89 -27.17 -0.73 1.28
N LEU A 90 -26.61 0.43 1.63
CA LEU A 90 -27.42 1.63 1.87
C LEU A 90 -28.10 2.13 0.59
N SER A 91 -27.38 2.11 -0.54
CA SER A 91 -27.94 2.45 -1.84
C SER A 91 -29.09 1.51 -2.22
N LEU A 92 -28.89 0.19 -2.08
CA LEU A 92 -29.90 -0.82 -2.41
C LEU A 92 -31.10 -0.77 -1.44
N GLY A 93 -30.84 -0.60 -0.14
CA GLY A 93 -31.88 -0.44 0.88
C GLY A 93 -32.70 0.84 0.73
N GLY A 94 -32.09 1.92 0.24
CA GLY A 94 -32.78 3.17 -0.09
C GLY A 94 -33.73 3.05 -1.28
N THR A 95 -33.41 2.19 -2.26
CA THR A 95 -34.28 1.96 -3.43
C THR A 95 -35.48 1.06 -3.13
N ALA A 96 -35.34 0.09 -2.21
CA ALA A 96 -36.46 -0.78 -1.80
C ALA A 96 -37.55 -0.03 -1.01
N SER A 97 -37.22 1.08 -0.35
CA SER A 97 -38.19 1.92 0.37
C SER A 97 -38.98 2.88 -0.54
N MET A 98 -38.62 3.00 -1.83
CA MET A 98 -39.26 3.92 -2.77
C MET A 98 -40.34 3.28 -3.66
N SER A 99 -40.66 1.99 -3.44
CA SER A 99 -41.68 1.25 -4.21
C SER A 99 -42.97 0.93 -3.44
N HIS A 100 -43.15 1.49 -2.23
CA HIS A 100 -44.30 1.16 -1.37
C HIS A 100 -44.97 2.38 -0.71
N ALA A 101 -45.32 3.40 -1.49
CA ALA A 101 -46.24 4.46 -1.05
C ALA A 101 -46.94 5.17 -2.21
N TYR A 102 -47.75 4.43 -2.97
CA TYR A 102 -48.97 5.01 -3.55
C TYR A 102 -50.15 4.20 -3.02
N PRO A 103 -50.76 4.59 -1.88
CA PRO A 103 -52.08 4.10 -1.55
C PRO A 103 -53.04 4.59 -2.63
N ASN A 104 -53.82 3.66 -3.18
CA ASN A 104 -54.99 3.90 -4.02
C ASN A 104 -55.71 5.20 -3.62
N GLY A 105 -55.60 6.24 -4.46
CA GLY A 105 -56.43 7.43 -4.35
C GLY A 105 -57.88 7.06 -4.72
N PRO A 106 -58.89 7.63 -4.06
CA PRO A 106 -60.28 7.17 -4.12
C PRO A 106 -61.02 7.72 -5.35
N TYR A 107 -60.44 7.64 -6.55
CA TYR A 107 -61.17 7.92 -7.79
C TYR A 107 -61.80 6.64 -8.34
N GLY A 108 -62.64 6.04 -7.51
CA GLY A 108 -63.66 5.09 -7.92
C GLY A 108 -64.97 5.83 -8.17
N GLY A 109 -65.40 5.87 -9.43
CA GLY A 109 -66.74 6.29 -9.86
C GLY A 109 -66.90 7.80 -10.02
N HIS A 110 -67.35 8.25 -11.19
CA HIS A 110 -68.72 8.75 -11.42
C HIS A 110 -68.97 8.72 -12.93
N SER A 111 -69.97 7.94 -13.31
CA SER A 111 -70.62 7.92 -14.62
C SER A 111 -71.41 9.20 -14.85
N TRP A 112 -71.24 9.84 -16.01
CA TRP A 112 -72.28 10.53 -16.78
C TRP A 112 -71.95 10.41 -18.26
#